data_AF-A0A8T5NZW6-F1
#
_entry.id   AF-A0A8T5NZW6-F1
#
_cell.length_a   1.000
_cell.length_b   1.000
_cell.length_c   1.000
_cell.angle_alpha   90.00
_cell.angle_beta   90.00
_cell.angle_gamma   90.00
#
_symmetry.space_group_name_H-M   'P 1'
#
loop_
_entity.id
_entity.type
_entity.pdbx_description
1 polymer ?
#
loop_
_entity_poly.entity_id
_entity_poly.type
_entity_poly.pdbx_seq_one_letter_code
_entity_poly.pdbx_strand_id
1 'polypeptide(L)' 'DGRIGIFDTKSGITAKVAKEKAEALSKYIKTQNQKHNKKLFGGIIIFKDESCRYNDNERYNYDENNLSDWKFLKL' A
#
# COMPACT_ATOMS: atom_id res chain seq x y z
N ASP A 1 -0.39 -16.81 7.72
CA ASP A 1 -0.03 -16.22 9.04
C ASP A 1 -1.19 -15.46 9.72
N GLY A 2 -2.43 -15.52 9.19
CA GLY A 2 -3.59 -14.87 9.78
C GLY A 2 -3.67 -13.35 9.56
N ARG A 3 -2.84 -12.78 8.68
CA ARG A 3 -2.94 -11.38 8.25
C ARG A 3 -4.06 -11.18 7.23
N ILE A 4 -4.67 -9.99 7.24
CA ILE A 4 -5.68 -9.57 6.26
C ILE A 4 -5.13 -8.39 5.46
N GLY A 5 -5.12 -8.52 4.13
CA GLY A 5 -4.65 -7.48 3.22
C GLY A 5 -5.75 -6.50 2.85
N ILE A 6 -5.50 -5.19 2.95
CA ILE A 6 -6.37 -4.13 2.44
C ILE A 6 -5.57 -3.30 1.45
N PHE A 7 -6.00 -3.33 0.19
CA PHE A 7 -5.27 -2.68 -0.90
C PHE A 7 -6.19 -1.82 -1.75
N ASP A 8 -5.66 -0.68 -2.21
CA ASP A 8 -6.26 0.13 -3.27
C ASP A 8 -5.43 -0.03 -4.54
N THR A 9 -6.03 -0.57 -5.60
CA THR A 9 -5.33 -0.83 -6.86
C THR A 9 -5.23 0.45 -7.67
N LYS A 10 -4.02 0.77 -8.13
CA LYS A 10 -3.73 1.97 -8.91
C LYS A 10 -2.77 1.67 -10.07
N SER A 11 -2.73 2.57 -11.03
CA SER A 11 -1.76 2.56 -12.14
C SER A 11 -1.61 3.96 -12.76
N GLY A 12 -0.44 4.25 -13.34
CA GLY A 12 -0.17 5.49 -14.07
C GLY A 12 -0.50 6.75 -13.27
N ILE A 13 -1.30 7.65 -13.87
CA ILE A 13 -1.72 8.92 -13.25
C ILE A 13 -2.44 8.70 -11.91
N THR A 14 -3.27 7.65 -11.82
CA THR A 14 -4.02 7.40 -10.57
C THR A 14 -3.11 7.03 -9.41
N ALA A 15 -1.96 6.40 -9.68
CA ALA A 15 -0.93 6.16 -8.67
C ALA A 15 -0.22 7.48 -8.29
N LYS A 16 0.05 8.37 -9.25
CA LYS A 16 0.69 9.68 -8.99
C LYS A 16 -0.14 10.58 -8.07
N VAL A 17 -1.48 10.55 -8.18
CA VAL A 17 -2.40 11.38 -7.37
C VAL A 17 -3.01 10.67 -6.16
N ALA A 18 -2.56 9.45 -5.83
CA ALA A 18 -3.15 8.64 -4.76
C ALA A 18 -2.79 9.09 -3.33
N LYS A 19 -1.97 10.14 -3.16
CA LYS A 19 -1.34 10.51 -1.89
C LYS A 19 -2.32 10.54 -0.70
N GLU A 20 -3.39 11.32 -0.79
CA GLU A 20 -4.34 11.48 0.32
C GLU A 20 -4.98 10.15 0.71
N LYS A 21 -5.38 9.33 -0.26
CA LYS A 21 -5.98 8.01 -0.01
C LYS A 21 -4.97 7.03 0.56
N ALA A 22 -3.74 7.02 0.05
CA ALA A 22 -2.67 6.16 0.50
C ALA A 22 -2.31 6.43 1.97
N GLU A 23 -2.09 7.70 2.31
CA GLU A 23 -1.75 8.12 3.68
C GLU A 23 -2.92 7.88 4.65
N ALA A 24 -4.17 8.12 4.21
CA ALA A 24 -5.36 7.81 5.00
C ALA A 24 -5.51 6.30 5.25
N LEU A 25 -5.27 5.46 4.25
CA LEU A 25 -5.31 4.00 4.38
C LEU A 25 -4.21 3.49 5.33
N SER A 26 -2.99 3.99 5.19
CA SER A 26 -1.89 3.68 6.11
C SER A 26 -2.25 4.03 7.56
N LYS A 27 -2.78 5.24 7.78
CA LYS A 27 -3.28 5.69 9.10
C LYS A 27 -4.41 4.80 9.63
N TYR A 28 -5.36 4.41 8.78
CA TYR A 28 -6.45 3.51 9.15
C TYR A 28 -5.92 2.16 9.62
N ILE A 29 -5.06 1.51 8.82
CA ILE A 29 -4.45 0.21 9.14
C ILE A 29 -3.73 0.28 10.49
N LYS A 30 -2.86 1.30 10.68
CA LYS A 30 -2.14 1.53 11.94
C LYS A 30 -3.10 1.66 13.12
N THR A 31 -4.13 2.48 12.98
CA THR A 31 -5.14 2.71 14.03
C THR A 31 -5.91 1.43 14.36
N GLN A 32 -6.31 0.66 13.36
CA GLN A 32 -7.07 -0.57 13.54
C GLN A 32 -6.25 -1.68 14.21
N ASN A 33 -4.97 -1.82 13.83
CA ASN A 33 -4.07 -2.76 14.48
C ASN A 33 -3.82 -2.37 15.94
N GLN A 34 -3.61 -1.08 16.22
CA GLN A 34 -3.38 -0.57 17.58
C GLN A 34 -4.62 -0.67 18.48
N LYS A 35 -5.81 -0.29 17.99
CA LYS A 35 -7.03 -0.22 18.81
C LYS A 35 -7.76 -1.56 18.96
N HIS A 36 -7.66 -2.44 17.96
CA HIS A 36 -8.49 -3.64 17.89
C HIS A 36 -7.67 -4.93 17.76
N ASN A 37 -6.35 -4.87 17.93
CA ASN A 37 -5.44 -6.01 17.80
C ASN A 37 -5.64 -6.80 16.49
N LYS A 38 -5.99 -6.09 15.41
CA LYS A 38 -6.11 -6.69 14.07
C LYS A 38 -4.72 -6.94 13.48
N LYS A 39 -4.68 -7.80 12.45
CA LYS A 39 -3.47 -8.12 11.68
C LYS A 39 -3.57 -7.59 10.26
N LEU A 40 -3.96 -6.31 10.11
CA LEU A 40 -4.11 -5.66 8.81
C LEU A 40 -2.75 -5.28 8.23
N PHE A 41 -2.61 -5.41 6.91
CA PHE A 41 -1.49 -4.87 6.16
C PHE A 41 -1.97 -4.41 4.77
N GLY A 42 -1.16 -3.60 4.09
CA GLY A 42 -1.43 -3.18 2.73
C GLY A 42 -1.32 -1.67 2.55
N GLY A 43 -1.98 -1.16 1.52
CA GLY A 43 -1.78 0.21 1.04
C GLY A 43 -2.09 0.30 -0.46
N ILE A 44 -1.37 1.16 -1.19
CA ILE A 44 -1.53 1.22 -2.65
C ILE A 44 -0.83 0.02 -3.27
N ILE A 45 -1.52 -0.70 -4.17
CA ILE A 45 -0.94 -1.81 -4.93
C ILE A 45 -0.92 -1.48 -6.43
N ILE A 46 0.17 -1.86 -7.08
CA ILE A 46 0.35 -1.75 -8.53
C ILE A 46 0.74 -3.11 -9.10
N PHE A 47 0.32 -3.37 -10.33
CA PHE A 47 0.80 -4.49 -11.13
C PHE A 47 1.78 -3.94 -12.16
N LYS A 48 3.05 -4.38 -12.09
CA LYS A 48 4.12 -3.94 -12.99
C LYS A 48 5.11 -5.08 -13.19
N ASP A 49 5.54 -5.30 -14.44
CA ASP A 49 6.56 -6.29 -14.81
C ASP A 49 6.24 -7.69 -14.24
N GLU A 50 4.99 -8.14 -14.45
CA GLU A 50 4.47 -9.43 -13.98
C GLU A 50 4.48 -9.61 -12.44
N SER A 51 4.70 -8.54 -11.69
CA SER A 51 4.78 -8.54 -10.24
C SER A 51 3.77 -7.58 -9.60
N CYS A 52 3.22 -7.99 -8.47
CA CYS A 52 2.45 -7.11 -7.59
C CYS A 52 3.39 -6.45 -6.59
N ARG A 53 3.37 -5.12 -6.55
CA ARG A 53 4.09 -4.34 -5.53
C ARG A 53 3.13 -3.44 -4.78
N TYR A 54 3.35 -3.27 -3.49
CA TYR A 54 2.53 -2.40 -2.67
C TYR A 54 3.38 -1.41 -1.84
N ASN A 55 2.77 -0.25 -1.57
CA ASN A 55 3.33 0.79 -0.72
C ASN A 55 2.47 0.93 0.54
N ASP A 56 3.07 0.69 1.70
CA ASP A 56 2.46 0.82 3.03
C ASP A 56 3.04 1.99 3.84
N ASN A 57 3.77 2.90 3.19
CA ASN A 57 4.43 4.02 3.85
C ASN A 57 3.41 5.01 4.41
N GLU A 58 3.72 5.62 5.55
CA GLU A 58 2.90 6.70 6.14
C GLU A 58 2.92 7.97 5.28
N ARG A 59 4.01 8.20 4.56
CA ARG A 59 4.15 9.25 3.55
C ARG A 59 4.21 8.60 2.19
N TYR A 60 3.22 8.89 1.36
CA TYR A 60 3.13 8.26 0.06
C TYR A 60 3.99 8.98 -0.96
N ASN A 61 4.78 8.22 -1.70
CA ASN A 61 5.54 8.68 -2.86
C ASN A 61 5.49 7.63 -3.96
N TYR A 62 5.32 8.08 -5.20
CA TYR A 62 5.29 7.22 -6.37
C TYR A 62 6.15 7.81 -7.48
N ASP A 63 7.19 7.07 -7.83
CA ASP A 63 7.99 7.27 -9.03
C ASP A 63 7.92 5.98 -9.84
N GLU A 64 7.41 6.07 -11.07
CA GLU A 64 7.26 4.90 -11.93
C GLU A 64 8.60 4.30 -12.35
N ASN A 65 9.68 5.09 -12.30
CA ASN A 65 11.04 4.67 -12.60
C ASN A 65 11.80 4.21 -11.35
N ASN A 66 11.31 4.56 -10.15
CA ASN A 66 11.91 4.18 -8.89
C ASN A 66 10.89 3.68 -7.86
N LEU A 67 10.83 2.35 -7.73
CA LEU A 67 9.96 1.64 -6.80
C LEU A 67 10.77 0.91 -5.71
N SER A 68 11.95 1.43 -5.33
CA SER A 68 12.81 0.80 -4.32
C SER A 68 12.12 0.59 -2.97
N ASP A 69 11.25 1.53 -2.60
CA ASP A 69 10.57 1.56 -1.30
C ASP A 69 9.26 0.75 -1.33
N TRP A 70 8.92 0.16 -2.47
CA TRP A 70 7.73 -0.65 -2.66
C TRP A 70 8.05 -2.13 -2.41
N LYS A 71 7.15 -2.81 -1.71
CA LYS A 71 7.32 -4.21 -1.30
C LYS A 71 6.67 -5.13 -2.31
N PHE A 72 7.35 -6.22 -2.69
CA PHE A 72 6.71 -7.29 -3.44
C PHE A 72 5.64 -7.97 -2.58
N LEU A 73 4.45 -8.12 -3.14
CA LEU A 73 3.42 -8.95 -2.52
C LEU A 73 3.77 -10.42 -2.75
N LYS A 74 4.14 -11.11 -1.67
CA LYS A 74 4.31 -12.57 -1.63
C LYS A 74 3.24 -13.13 -0.69
N LEU A 75 2.42 -14.05 -1.19
CA LEU A 75 1.34 -14.70 -0.47
C LEU A 75 1.75 -16.11 -0.04
#